data_AF-A0A1D2N0V2-F1
#
_entry.id   AF-A0A1D2N0V2-F1
#
_cell.length_a   1.000
_cell.length_b   1.000
_cell.length_c   1.000
_cell.angle_alpha   90.00
_cell.angle_beta   90.00
_cell.angle_gamma   90.00
#
_symmetry.space_group_name_H-M   'P 1'
#
loop_
_entity.id
_entity.type
_entity.pdbx_description
1 polymer ?
#
loop_
_entity_poly.entity_id
_entity_poly.type
_entity_poly.pdbx_seq_one_letter_code
_entity_poly.pdbx_strand_id
1 'polypeptide(L)'
;MADMAGIVDFRLIGSDPACIINMLCDLYDGISVEAKTIKEYWLKPKIRSMIEQGLLRGDPDTLTGLIDEDAFESNSKRLEKEYEEYVLTEGDFDERMYLSVERQADFGMDTQDDFLKTFDKQALFKTCPPLNELRHIMPATPLTGKKYLGEKDDPLSSPVSSATQTVSRLQALLSGRKAEASQTLRDIVANFPKNPIPIMEERLKNLSELFCVRFACTKGEKQPGMHTEFAYYRSQLAQTLFYRLLESILAAENKQRSDKSELSVRI
;
A
#
# COMPACT_ATOMS: atom_id res chain seq x y z
N MET A 1 -26.80 -6.96 40.89
CA MET A 1 -27.03 -8.23 40.17
C MET A 1 -27.88 -7.88 38.95
N ALA A 2 -27.44 -7.96 37.70
CA ALA A 2 -26.41 -8.80 37.14
C ALA A 2 -25.58 -8.04 36.09
N ASP A 3 -24.33 -8.47 36.01
CA ASP A 3 -23.27 -8.11 35.09
C ASP A 3 -23.58 -8.67 33.69
N MET A 4 -23.44 -7.85 32.64
CA MET A 4 -23.57 -8.26 31.24
C MET A 4 -22.18 -8.20 30.59
N ALA A 5 -21.31 -9.10 31.04
CA ALA A 5 -20.09 -9.45 30.33
C ALA A 5 -20.47 -10.26 29.09
N GLY A 6 -20.52 -9.59 27.94
CA GLY A 6 -20.60 -10.23 26.62
C GLY A 6 -19.31 -10.96 26.32
N ILE A 7 -19.18 -12.19 26.81
CA ILE A 7 -18.11 -13.11 26.43
C ILE A 7 -18.35 -13.48 24.96
N VAL A 8 -17.45 -13.02 24.08
CA VAL A 8 -17.46 -13.41 22.68
C VAL A 8 -16.96 -14.87 22.61
N ASP A 9 -17.88 -15.79 22.30
CA ASP A 9 -17.59 -17.22 22.16
C ASP A 9 -16.76 -17.46 20.89
N PHE A 10 -15.52 -17.94 21.06
CA PHE A 10 -14.56 -18.21 19.98
C PHE A 10 -14.68 -19.63 19.37
N ARG A 11 -15.76 -20.37 19.62
CA ARG A 11 -15.89 -21.74 19.10
C ARG A 11 -16.62 -21.83 17.75
N LEU A 12 -15.78 -21.82 16.71
CA LEU A 12 -15.78 -22.71 15.53
C LEU A 12 -17.08 -22.93 14.73
N ILE A 13 -17.15 -22.30 13.55
CA ILE A 13 -17.80 -22.86 12.35
C ILE A 13 -16.91 -22.59 11.13
N GLY A 14 -16.32 -23.66 10.55
CA GLY A 14 -15.72 -23.66 9.20
C GLY A 14 -14.18 -23.68 9.14
N SER A 15 -13.63 -24.62 8.38
CA SER A 15 -12.24 -25.11 8.29
C SER A 15 -11.13 -24.15 7.81
N ASP A 16 -10.95 -23.00 8.43
CA ASP A 16 -9.67 -22.26 8.36
C ASP A 16 -9.59 -21.32 9.57
N PRO A 17 -8.42 -21.15 10.23
CA PRO A 17 -8.29 -20.20 11.32
C PRO A 17 -8.68 -18.79 10.85
N ALA A 18 -9.47 -18.08 11.65
CA ALA A 18 -9.98 -16.77 11.31
C ALA A 18 -8.83 -15.79 11.01
N CYS A 19 -8.79 -15.28 9.77
CA CYS A 19 -7.78 -14.32 9.35
C CYS A 19 -8.14 -12.91 9.85
N ILE A 20 -7.37 -12.37 10.79
CA ILE A 20 -7.60 -11.03 11.38
C ILE A 20 -7.38 -9.87 10.40
N ILE A 21 -6.82 -10.11 9.20
CA ILE A 21 -6.47 -9.04 8.26
C ILE A 21 -7.68 -8.17 7.89
N ASN A 22 -8.86 -8.75 7.69
CA ASN A 22 -10.05 -7.94 7.37
C ASN A 22 -10.34 -6.94 8.50
N MET A 23 -10.30 -7.40 9.75
CA MET A 23 -10.54 -6.54 10.92
C MET A 23 -9.50 -5.44 11.04
N LEU A 24 -8.22 -5.75 10.82
CA LEU A 24 -7.15 -4.76 10.82
C LEU A 24 -7.30 -3.75 9.69
N CYS A 25 -7.70 -4.19 8.50
CA CYS A 25 -7.98 -3.30 7.39
C CYS A 25 -9.18 -2.39 7.65
N ASP A 26 -10.25 -2.90 8.26
CA ASP A 26 -11.41 -2.09 8.63
C ASP A 26 -11.05 -1.05 9.72
N LEU A 27 -10.13 -1.38 10.63
CA LEU A 27 -9.70 -0.50 11.72
C LEU A 27 -8.78 0.63 11.24
N TYR A 28 -7.90 0.35 10.27
CA TYR A 28 -6.84 1.27 9.83
C TYR A 28 -7.02 1.77 8.39
N ASP A 29 -8.25 1.73 7.86
CA ASP A 29 -8.59 2.06 6.48
C ASP A 29 -7.70 1.33 5.44
N GLY A 30 -7.23 0.13 5.78
CA GLY A 30 -6.33 -0.68 4.99
C GLY A 30 -7.00 -1.34 3.79
N ILE A 31 -6.21 -1.68 2.78
CA ILE A 31 -6.70 -2.36 1.57
C ILE A 31 -6.56 -3.88 1.76
N SER A 32 -7.67 -4.54 2.14
CA SER A 32 -7.70 -5.98 2.49
C SER A 32 -7.09 -6.89 1.42
N VAL A 33 -7.37 -6.62 0.14
CA VAL A 33 -6.82 -7.41 -0.97
C VAL A 33 -5.29 -7.33 -1.00
N GLU A 34 -4.72 -6.12 -0.91
CA GLU A 34 -3.27 -5.91 -0.90
C GLU A 34 -2.62 -6.54 0.34
N ALA A 35 -3.21 -6.36 1.52
CA ALA A 35 -2.69 -6.94 2.77
C ALA A 35 -2.66 -8.48 2.72
N LYS A 36 -3.70 -9.11 2.15
CA LYS A 36 -3.74 -10.57 1.95
C LYS A 36 -2.69 -11.03 0.94
N THR A 37 -2.50 -10.30 -0.15
CA THR A 37 -1.44 -10.56 -1.12
C THR A 37 -0.07 -10.49 -0.44
N ILE A 38 0.22 -9.44 0.33
CA ILE A 38 1.50 -9.32 1.06
C ILE A 38 1.69 -10.49 2.03
N LYS A 39 0.65 -10.86 2.80
CA LYS A 39 0.69 -12.01 3.70
C LYS A 39 1.09 -13.28 2.95
N GLU A 40 0.39 -13.60 1.86
CA GLU A 40 0.56 -14.88 1.15
C GLU A 40 1.93 -15.02 0.50
N TYR A 41 2.45 -13.92 0.01
CA TYR A 41 3.51 -13.93 -0.99
C TYR A 41 4.84 -13.35 -0.50
N TRP A 42 4.83 -12.66 0.63
CA TRP A 42 6.03 -12.07 1.24
C TRP A 42 6.24 -12.59 2.64
N LEU A 43 5.23 -12.44 3.48
CA LEU A 43 5.35 -12.80 4.89
C LEU A 43 5.47 -14.31 5.05
N LYS A 44 4.53 -15.09 4.48
CA LYS A 44 4.55 -16.55 4.58
C LYS A 44 5.85 -17.17 4.03
N PRO A 45 6.32 -16.84 2.81
CA PRO A 45 7.55 -17.43 2.27
C PRO A 45 8.79 -17.03 3.08
N LYS A 46 8.85 -15.79 3.57
CA LYS A 46 9.98 -15.35 4.41
C LYS A 46 10.02 -16.10 5.73
N ILE A 47 8.90 -16.24 6.44
CA ILE A 47 8.82 -17.01 7.68
C ILE A 47 9.19 -18.47 7.42
N ARG A 48 8.62 -19.09 6.37
CA ARG A 48 8.95 -20.47 5.98
C ARG A 48 10.45 -20.65 5.76
N SER A 49 11.08 -19.76 4.99
CA SER A 49 12.53 -19.78 4.74
C SER A 49 13.34 -19.66 6.03
N MET A 50 12.90 -18.85 7.00
CA MET A 50 13.58 -18.72 8.30
C MET A 50 13.43 -19.99 9.16
N ILE A 51 12.31 -20.71 9.07
CA ILE A 51 12.14 -22.01 9.71
C ILE A 51 13.05 -23.06 9.05
N GLU A 52 13.04 -23.13 7.72
CA GLU A 52 13.84 -24.09 6.94
C GLU A 52 15.34 -23.91 7.13
N GLN A 53 15.80 -22.66 7.28
CA GLN A 53 17.20 -22.33 7.62
C GLN A 53 17.55 -22.64 9.09
N GLY A 54 16.57 -23.05 9.89
CA GLY A 54 16.73 -23.29 11.31
C GLY A 54 16.93 -22.01 12.11
N LEU A 55 16.64 -20.83 11.56
CA LEU A 55 16.68 -19.56 12.30
C LEU A 55 15.51 -19.49 13.30
N LEU A 56 14.32 -19.91 12.88
CA LEU A 56 13.12 -19.98 13.71
C LEU A 56 12.70 -21.43 13.98
N ARG A 57 12.13 -21.67 15.16
CA ARG A 57 11.39 -22.89 15.49
C ARG A 57 9.91 -22.67 15.18
N GLY A 58 9.31 -23.61 14.47
CA GLY A 58 7.90 -23.61 14.09
C GLY A 58 7.63 -24.69 13.05
N ASP A 59 6.37 -24.86 12.69
CA ASP A 59 5.96 -25.77 11.62
C ASP A 59 6.10 -25.05 10.25
N PRO A 60 6.95 -25.53 9.33
CA PRO A 60 7.15 -24.87 8.03
C PRO A 60 5.89 -24.91 7.15
N ASP A 61 5.00 -25.89 7.32
CA ASP A 61 3.82 -26.05 6.48
C ASP A 61 2.66 -25.18 6.95
N THR A 62 2.40 -25.16 8.24
CA THR A 62 1.30 -24.37 8.83
C THR A 62 1.73 -22.98 9.28
N LEU A 63 3.03 -22.73 9.45
CA LEU A 63 3.63 -21.52 10.03
C LEU A 63 3.16 -21.22 11.45
N THR A 64 2.74 -22.25 12.17
CA THR A 64 2.33 -22.19 13.58
C THR A 64 3.49 -22.56 14.51
N GLY A 65 3.31 -22.37 15.82
CA GLY A 65 4.32 -22.72 16.82
C GLY A 65 5.44 -21.69 17.03
N LEU A 66 5.40 -20.57 16.31
CA LEU A 66 6.45 -19.52 16.39
C LEU A 66 6.50 -18.83 17.76
N ILE A 67 5.36 -18.74 18.44
CA ILE A 67 5.15 -18.01 19.70
C ILE A 67 4.74 -18.94 20.86
N ASP A 68 4.88 -20.26 20.67
CA ASP A 68 4.59 -21.24 21.72
C ASP A 68 5.63 -21.12 22.85
N GLU A 69 5.26 -21.50 24.07
CA GLU A 69 6.07 -21.29 25.28
C GLU A 69 7.50 -21.87 25.16
N ASP A 70 7.65 -23.00 24.47
CA ASP A 70 8.92 -23.70 24.26
C ASP A 70 9.76 -23.14 23.09
N ALA A 71 9.15 -22.33 22.23
CA ALA A 71 9.77 -21.76 21.03
C ALA A 71 10.06 -20.25 21.18
N PHE A 72 9.19 -19.49 21.84
CA PHE A 72 9.18 -18.02 21.86
C PHE A 72 10.52 -17.43 22.30
N GLU A 73 11.03 -17.84 23.47
CA GLU A 73 12.28 -17.32 24.04
C GLU A 73 13.48 -17.59 23.12
N SER A 74 13.54 -18.80 22.54
CA SER A 74 14.60 -19.16 21.60
C SER A 74 14.49 -18.38 20.30
N ASN A 75 13.28 -18.16 19.80
CA ASN A 75 13.03 -17.44 18.57
C ASN A 75 13.36 -15.95 18.73
N SER A 76 12.92 -15.31 19.82
CA SER A 76 13.22 -13.89 20.11
C SER A 76 14.73 -13.64 20.14
N LYS A 77 15.48 -14.43 20.91
CA LYS A 77 16.94 -14.32 21.00
C LYS A 77 17.65 -14.49 19.66
N ARG A 78 17.16 -15.38 18.81
CA ARG A 78 17.74 -15.61 17.47
C ARG A 78 17.44 -14.45 16.53
N LEU A 79 16.22 -13.93 16.54
CA LEU A 79 15.83 -12.76 15.75
C LEU A 79 16.60 -11.51 16.18
N GLU A 80 16.75 -11.29 17.48
CA GLU A 80 17.53 -10.17 18.02
C GLU A 80 18.98 -10.21 17.54
N LYS A 81 19.60 -11.38 17.60
CA LYS A 81 20.98 -11.57 17.15
C LYS A 81 21.12 -11.37 15.64
N GLU A 82 20.23 -11.96 14.84
CA GLU A 82 20.25 -11.82 13.37
C GLU A 82 20.08 -10.36 12.95
N TYR A 83 19.16 -9.65 13.60
CA TYR A 83 18.94 -8.22 13.34
C TYR A 83 20.14 -7.36 13.77
N GLU A 84 20.74 -7.65 14.94
CA GLU A 84 21.94 -6.93 15.39
C GLU A 84 23.12 -7.11 14.42
N GLU A 85 23.36 -8.34 13.95
CA GLU A 85 24.40 -8.61 12.95
C GLU A 85 24.12 -7.87 11.63
N TYR A 86 22.86 -7.83 11.19
CA TYR A 86 22.45 -7.07 10.01
C TYR A 86 22.73 -5.57 10.17
N VAL A 87 22.28 -4.95 11.25
CA VAL A 87 22.46 -3.51 11.50
C VAL A 87 23.94 -3.14 11.58
N LEU A 88 24.76 -3.96 12.26
CA LEU A 88 26.21 -3.75 12.34
C LEU A 88 26.91 -3.92 10.99
N THR A 89 26.43 -4.84 10.16
CA THR A 89 27.01 -5.10 8.83
C THR A 89 26.68 -3.99 7.83
N GLU A 90 25.44 -3.54 7.79
CA GLU A 90 25.01 -2.45 6.90
C GLU A 90 25.43 -1.07 7.42
N GLY A 91 25.71 -0.96 8.73
CA GLY A 91 26.02 0.32 9.38
C GLY A 91 24.81 1.26 9.45
N ASP A 92 23.61 0.70 9.45
CA ASP A 92 22.35 1.44 9.47
C ASP A 92 21.91 1.78 10.92
N PHE A 93 20.82 2.52 11.04
CA PHE A 93 20.22 2.90 12.31
C PHE A 93 19.50 1.71 12.98
N ASP A 94 19.74 1.51 14.28
CA ASP A 94 19.05 0.47 15.06
C ASP A 94 17.62 0.92 15.42
N GLU A 95 16.64 0.45 14.63
CA GLU A 95 15.23 0.80 14.77
C GLU A 95 14.59 0.22 16.05
N ARG A 96 15.25 -0.72 16.76
CA ARG A 96 14.73 -1.23 18.04
C ARG A 96 14.64 -0.14 19.09
N MET A 97 15.29 1.01 18.90
CA MET A 97 15.11 2.15 19.79
C MET A 97 13.67 2.65 19.86
N TYR A 98 12.84 2.41 18.83
CA TYR A 98 11.41 2.72 18.85
C TYR A 98 10.59 1.81 19.78
N LEU A 99 11.15 0.66 20.20
CA LEU A 99 10.53 -0.24 21.18
C LEU A 99 10.70 0.27 22.62
N SER A 100 11.62 1.22 22.85
CA SER A 100 11.87 1.80 24.18
C SER A 100 10.73 2.74 24.57
N VAL A 101 9.87 2.30 25.50
CA VAL A 101 8.71 3.05 26.03
C VAL A 101 9.09 4.45 26.51
N GLU A 102 10.25 4.56 27.16
CA GLU A 102 10.79 5.80 27.73
C GLU A 102 11.14 6.86 26.68
N ARG A 103 11.43 6.43 25.44
CA ARG A 103 11.82 7.30 24.32
C ARG A 103 10.71 7.50 23.29
N GLN A 104 9.55 6.85 23.46
CA GLN A 104 8.42 7.02 22.53
C GLN A 104 7.98 8.49 22.42
N ALA A 105 7.97 9.21 23.55
CA ALA A 105 7.65 10.64 23.59
C ALA A 105 8.66 11.50 22.80
N ASP A 106 9.95 11.13 22.79
CA ASP A 106 11.01 11.85 22.05
C ASP A 106 10.80 11.74 20.53
N PHE A 107 10.17 10.65 20.08
CA PHE A 107 9.83 10.41 18.67
C PHE A 107 8.40 10.85 18.30
N GLY A 108 7.69 11.52 19.23
CA GLY A 108 6.31 11.97 19.01
C GLY A 108 5.31 10.82 18.88
N MET A 109 5.62 9.64 19.43
CA MET A 109 4.70 8.51 19.54
C MET A 109 3.92 8.63 20.86
N ASP A 110 2.60 8.40 20.80
CA ASP A 110 1.77 8.32 22.01
C ASP A 110 2.25 7.16 22.90
N THR A 111 2.30 7.38 24.21
CA THR A 111 2.81 6.40 25.18
C THR A 111 2.05 5.07 25.09
N GLN A 112 2.79 3.96 25.18
CA GLN A 112 2.42 2.53 25.10
C GLN A 112 1.02 2.09 25.60
N ASP A 113 0.39 2.86 26.49
CA ASP A 113 -0.95 2.60 27.03
C ASP A 113 -2.06 2.71 25.96
N ASP A 114 -1.75 3.22 24.76
CA ASP A 114 -2.71 3.38 23.67
C ASP A 114 -2.72 2.20 22.68
N PHE A 115 -1.62 1.44 22.52
CA PHE A 115 -1.51 0.34 21.53
C PHE A 115 -2.45 -0.85 21.82
N LEU A 116 -2.74 -1.10 23.10
CA LEU A 116 -3.73 -2.10 23.54
C LEU A 116 -5.14 -1.52 23.66
N LYS A 117 -5.28 -0.19 23.84
CA LYS A 117 -6.56 0.52 23.84
C LYS A 117 -7.06 0.85 22.43
N THR A 118 -6.21 0.75 21.40
CA THR A 118 -6.55 1.04 19.99
C THR A 118 -7.54 0.05 19.36
N PHE A 119 -7.88 -1.05 20.04
CA PHE A 119 -9.00 -1.90 19.64
C PHE A 119 -10.36 -1.24 19.89
N ASP A 120 -10.41 -0.16 20.67
CA ASP A 120 -11.60 0.67 20.85
C ASP A 120 -11.53 1.89 19.92
N LYS A 121 -12.62 2.13 19.18
CA LYS A 121 -12.71 2.93 17.93
C LYS A 121 -12.46 4.45 18.07
N GLN A 122 -11.78 4.93 19.12
CA GLN A 122 -11.74 6.37 19.44
C GLN A 122 -10.35 6.96 19.75
N ALA A 123 -9.29 6.16 19.77
CA ALA A 123 -7.94 6.73 19.82
C ALA A 123 -7.47 7.06 18.40
N LEU A 124 -8.01 8.16 17.86
CA LEU A 124 -7.35 8.92 16.80
C LEU A 124 -5.92 9.16 17.27
N PHE A 125 -4.90 8.81 16.48
CA PHE A 125 -3.52 9.23 16.69
C PHE A 125 -3.52 10.75 16.98
N LYS A 126 -3.47 11.13 18.26
CA LYS A 126 -3.48 12.52 18.69
C LYS A 126 -2.05 12.88 19.04
N THR A 127 -1.16 12.74 18.06
CA THR A 127 0.23 13.12 18.27
C THR A 127 0.44 14.61 17.99
N CYS A 128 1.31 15.16 18.84
CA CYS A 128 2.00 16.44 18.80
C CYS A 128 1.29 17.66 19.41
N PRO A 129 2.04 18.58 20.10
CA PRO A 129 1.56 19.94 20.36
C PRO A 129 1.05 20.51 19.05
N PRO A 130 -0.02 21.31 19.07
CA PRO A 130 -0.81 21.58 17.87
C PRO A 130 0.12 21.93 16.72
N LEU A 131 0.20 21.08 15.70
CA LEU A 131 1.00 21.31 14.49
C LEU A 131 0.73 22.69 13.87
N ASN A 132 -0.39 23.31 14.26
CA ASN A 132 -0.72 24.71 14.03
C ASN A 132 0.35 25.70 14.51
N GLU A 133 1.02 25.47 15.64
CA GLU A 133 2.07 26.33 16.18
C GLU A 133 3.40 26.20 15.41
N LEU A 134 3.66 25.03 14.80
CA LEU A 134 4.89 24.75 14.04
C LEU A 134 4.77 25.05 12.53
N ARG A 135 3.57 25.42 12.04
CA ARG A 135 3.34 25.85 10.63
C ARG A 135 4.26 26.98 10.19
N HIS A 136 4.69 27.83 11.12
CA HIS A 136 5.60 28.95 10.86
C HIS A 136 7.07 28.54 10.65
N ILE A 137 7.45 27.33 11.07
CA ILE A 137 8.84 26.84 11.04
C ILE A 137 9.04 25.84 9.89
N MET A 138 7.96 25.32 9.30
CA MET A 138 8.03 24.46 8.13
C MET A 138 8.15 25.31 6.85
N PRO A 139 9.29 25.29 6.14
CA PRO A 139 9.43 26.01 4.89
C PRO A 139 8.44 25.44 3.86
N ALA A 140 7.55 26.29 3.34
CA ALA A 140 6.70 25.96 2.21
C ALA A 140 7.60 25.78 0.98
N THR A 141 8.06 24.55 0.74
CA THR A 141 8.91 24.29 -0.42
C THR A 141 8.07 24.39 -1.69
N PRO A 142 8.48 25.19 -2.70
CA PRO A 142 7.72 25.40 -3.94
C PRO A 142 7.49 24.12 -4.77
N LEU A 143 8.14 23.01 -4.41
CA LEU A 143 8.28 21.80 -5.22
C LEU A 143 7.10 20.82 -5.17
N THR A 144 6.05 21.06 -4.38
CA THR A 144 4.88 20.15 -4.34
C THR A 144 3.56 20.77 -4.80
N GLY A 145 3.53 22.05 -5.20
CA GLY A 145 2.31 22.67 -5.74
C GLY A 145 1.10 22.62 -4.79
N LYS A 146 1.31 22.30 -3.50
CA LYS A 146 0.24 22.06 -2.51
C LYS A 146 -0.72 23.23 -2.37
N LYS A 147 -0.24 24.46 -2.58
CA LYS A 147 -1.06 25.67 -2.60
C LYS A 147 -2.15 25.70 -3.69
N TYR A 148 -2.06 24.85 -4.72
CA TYR A 148 -3.05 24.73 -5.79
C TYR A 148 -4.01 23.56 -5.60
N LEU A 149 -3.75 22.70 -4.61
CA LEU A 149 -4.66 21.64 -4.17
C LEU A 149 -5.53 22.26 -3.05
N GLY A 150 -6.86 22.09 -3.13
CA GLY A 150 -7.75 22.64 -2.10
C GLY A 150 -7.40 22.12 -0.69
N GLU A 151 -7.76 22.87 0.37
CA GLU A 151 -7.59 22.46 1.78
C GLU A 151 -8.21 21.07 2.00
N LYS A 152 -7.43 20.00 1.91
CA LYS A 152 -7.94 18.63 2.08
C LYS A 152 -7.01 17.68 2.82
N ASP A 153 -5.97 18.18 3.46
CA ASP A 153 -5.21 17.39 4.40
C ASP A 153 -5.73 17.72 5.80
N ASP A 154 -6.53 16.82 6.36
CA ASP A 154 -6.79 16.82 7.80
C ASP A 154 -5.42 16.81 8.50
N PRO A 155 -5.03 17.87 9.23
CA PRO A 155 -3.72 17.97 9.85
C PRO A 155 -3.47 16.87 10.90
N LEU A 156 -4.50 16.07 11.23
CA LEU A 156 -4.44 14.93 12.14
C LEU A 156 -4.28 13.57 11.42
N SER A 157 -4.25 13.54 10.09
CA SER A 157 -4.11 12.28 9.34
C SER A 157 -2.64 11.85 9.26
N SER A 158 -2.35 10.62 9.69
CA SER A 158 -1.00 10.06 9.60
C SER A 158 -0.53 9.98 8.13
N PRO A 159 0.78 10.04 7.85
CA PRO A 159 1.31 9.86 6.49
C PRO A 159 0.83 8.57 5.82
N VAL A 160 0.69 7.49 6.59
CA VAL A 160 0.18 6.20 6.12
C VAL A 160 -1.30 6.31 5.75
N SER A 161 -2.13 6.88 6.61
CA SER A 161 -3.57 7.07 6.37
C SER A 161 -3.81 7.95 5.12
N SER A 162 -3.08 9.05 4.99
CA SER A 162 -3.16 9.94 3.82
C SER A 162 -2.79 9.23 2.50
N ALA A 163 -1.72 8.43 2.51
CA ALA A 163 -1.32 7.63 1.36
C ALA A 163 -2.38 6.58 1.01
N THR A 164 -2.86 5.82 2.00
CA THR A 164 -3.87 4.78 1.80
C THR A 164 -5.19 5.36 1.27
N GLN A 165 -5.65 6.48 1.83
CA GLN A 165 -6.85 7.16 1.35
C GLN A 165 -6.71 7.60 -0.11
N THR A 166 -5.52 8.08 -0.50
CA THR A 166 -5.23 8.46 -1.88
C THR A 166 -5.29 7.26 -2.83
N VAL A 167 -4.73 6.12 -2.40
CA VAL A 167 -4.81 4.86 -3.17
C VAL A 167 -6.25 4.37 -3.27
N SER A 168 -7.02 4.38 -2.19
CA SER A 168 -8.44 3.99 -2.18
C SER A 168 -9.27 4.85 -3.14
N ARG A 169 -9.02 6.17 -3.18
CA ARG A 169 -9.65 7.08 -4.15
C ARG A 169 -9.28 6.72 -5.59
N LEU A 170 -8.02 6.39 -5.86
CA LEU A 170 -7.58 5.96 -7.18
C LEU A 170 -8.24 4.63 -7.59
N GLN A 171 -8.31 3.65 -6.68
CA GLN A 171 -8.98 2.38 -6.95
C GLN A 171 -10.47 2.57 -7.24
N ALA A 172 -11.16 3.42 -6.47
CA ALA A 172 -12.55 3.77 -6.74
C ALA A 172 -12.73 4.41 -8.13
N LEU A 173 -11.80 5.29 -8.54
CA LEU A 173 -11.80 5.89 -9.88
C LEU A 173 -11.60 4.87 -11.00
N LEU A 174 -10.85 3.80 -10.77
CA LEU A 174 -10.52 2.77 -11.76
C LEU A 174 -11.46 1.55 -11.70
N SER A 175 -12.30 1.45 -10.67
CA SER A 175 -13.20 0.32 -10.45
C SER A 175 -14.14 0.07 -11.65
N GLY A 176 -14.30 -1.21 -12.02
CA GLY A 176 -15.13 -1.64 -13.15
C GLY A 176 -14.58 -1.29 -14.53
N ARG A 177 -13.39 -0.71 -14.62
CA ARG A 177 -12.73 -0.37 -15.89
C ARG A 177 -11.65 -1.37 -16.23
N LYS A 178 -11.30 -1.40 -17.50
CA LYS A 178 -10.29 -2.28 -18.07
C LYS A 178 -9.11 -1.47 -18.61
N ALA A 179 -7.96 -2.12 -18.69
CA ALA A 179 -6.75 -1.58 -19.31
C ALA A 179 -6.84 -1.60 -20.85
N GLU A 180 -7.98 -1.18 -21.42
CA GLU A 180 -8.22 -1.14 -22.86
C GLU A 180 -9.02 0.13 -23.23
N ALA A 181 -8.95 0.51 -24.50
CA ALA A 181 -9.74 1.63 -25.01
C ALA A 181 -11.24 1.31 -24.92
N SER A 182 -11.99 2.17 -24.21
CA SER A 182 -13.44 2.05 -24.05
C SER A 182 -14.17 2.22 -25.39
N GLN A 183 -15.44 1.81 -25.45
CA GLN A 183 -16.26 2.02 -26.64
C GLN A 183 -16.39 3.52 -26.98
N THR A 184 -16.63 4.36 -25.96
CA THR A 184 -16.70 5.82 -26.12
C THR A 184 -15.42 6.39 -26.73
N LEU A 185 -14.26 5.95 -26.27
CA LEU A 185 -12.98 6.39 -26.82
C LEU A 185 -12.82 5.95 -28.28
N ARG A 186 -13.21 4.71 -28.60
CA ARG A 186 -13.21 4.20 -29.98
C ARG A 186 -14.14 5.00 -30.88
N ASP A 187 -15.31 5.40 -30.40
CA ASP A 187 -16.29 6.20 -31.16
C ASP A 187 -15.78 7.63 -31.42
N ILE A 188 -15.11 8.25 -30.45
CA ILE A 188 -14.48 9.57 -30.62
C ILE A 188 -13.40 9.50 -31.71
N VAL A 189 -12.54 8.49 -31.61
CA VAL A 189 -11.38 8.30 -32.48
C VAL A 189 -11.77 7.81 -33.88
N ALA A 190 -12.94 7.19 -34.05
CA ALA A 190 -13.46 6.78 -35.37
C ALA A 190 -13.61 7.95 -36.36
N ASN A 191 -13.76 9.19 -35.85
CA ASN A 191 -13.85 10.38 -36.69
C ASN A 191 -12.48 10.89 -37.19
N PHE A 192 -11.37 10.26 -36.78
CA PHE A 192 -10.03 10.68 -37.18
C PHE A 192 -9.63 10.05 -38.52
N PRO A 193 -8.86 10.77 -39.38
CA PRO A 193 -8.37 10.26 -40.66
C PRO A 193 -7.49 9.01 -40.51
N LYS A 194 -6.82 8.83 -39.36
CA LYS A 194 -6.05 7.63 -39.05
C LYS A 194 -6.42 7.16 -37.64
N ASN A 195 -6.62 5.86 -37.47
CA ASN A 195 -6.93 5.28 -36.16
C ASN A 195 -5.64 5.13 -35.30
N PRO A 196 -5.46 5.91 -34.21
CA PRO A 196 -4.31 5.80 -33.30
C PRO A 196 -4.35 4.60 -32.35
N ILE A 197 -5.50 3.92 -32.15
CA ILE A 197 -5.64 2.88 -31.12
C ILE A 197 -4.56 1.78 -31.21
N PRO A 198 -4.26 1.18 -32.38
CA PRO A 198 -3.26 0.12 -32.48
C PRO A 198 -1.85 0.59 -32.10
N ILE A 199 -1.48 1.82 -32.50
CA ILE A 199 -0.17 2.42 -32.19
C ILE A 199 -0.05 2.67 -30.69
N MET A 200 -1.15 3.08 -30.06
CA MET A 200 -1.19 3.32 -28.62
C MET A 200 -1.12 2.03 -27.82
N GLU A 201 -1.86 0.99 -28.22
CA GLU A 201 -1.82 -0.34 -27.61
C GLU A 201 -0.41 -0.94 -27.68
N GLU A 202 0.26 -0.84 -28.85
CA GLU A 202 1.65 -1.27 -29.01
C GLU A 202 2.62 -0.48 -28.10
N ARG A 203 2.48 0.85 -28.05
CA ARG A 203 3.33 1.69 -27.18
C ARG A 203 3.13 1.38 -25.70
N LEU A 204 1.89 1.23 -25.24
CA LEU A 204 1.59 0.90 -23.85
C LEU A 204 2.11 -0.49 -23.49
N LYS A 205 2.01 -1.45 -24.41
CA LYS A 205 2.60 -2.78 -24.23
C LYS A 205 4.12 -2.68 -24.04
N ASN A 206 4.82 -1.98 -24.94
CA ASN A 206 6.28 -1.81 -24.86
C ASN A 206 6.70 -1.10 -23.56
N LEU A 207 5.96 -0.06 -23.15
CA LEU A 207 6.20 0.63 -21.88
C LEU A 207 5.94 -0.27 -20.67
N SER A 208 4.89 -1.10 -20.71
CA SER A 208 4.56 -2.06 -19.65
C SER A 208 5.65 -3.10 -19.49
N GLU A 209 6.15 -3.66 -20.59
CA GLU A 209 7.26 -4.63 -20.58
C GLU A 209 8.53 -4.00 -20.01
N LEU A 210 8.89 -2.80 -20.47
CA LEU A 210 10.04 -2.05 -19.96
C LEU A 210 9.90 -1.74 -18.47
N PHE A 211 8.70 -1.32 -18.03
CA PHE A 211 8.40 -1.06 -16.63
C PHE A 211 8.59 -2.33 -15.79
N CYS A 212 8.01 -3.46 -16.21
CA CYS A 212 8.10 -4.71 -15.45
C CYS A 212 9.55 -5.17 -15.28
N VAL A 213 10.35 -5.12 -16.36
CA VAL A 213 11.78 -5.46 -16.32
C VAL A 213 12.51 -4.56 -15.33
N ARG A 214 12.35 -3.23 -15.45
CA ARG A 214 13.07 -2.29 -14.59
C ARG A 214 12.63 -2.36 -13.14
N PHE A 215 11.33 -2.45 -12.89
CA PHE A 215 10.77 -2.57 -11.55
C PHE A 215 11.30 -3.83 -10.84
N ALA A 216 11.34 -4.97 -11.54
CA ALA A 216 11.86 -6.21 -10.98
C ALA A 216 13.38 -6.15 -10.71
N CYS A 217 14.17 -5.42 -11.52
CA CYS A 217 15.61 -5.31 -11.35
C CYS A 217 16.08 -4.28 -10.29
N THR A 218 15.20 -3.40 -9.79
CA THR A 218 15.60 -2.27 -8.91
C THR A 218 16.00 -2.64 -7.47
N LYS A 219 15.86 -3.89 -7.04
CA LYS A 219 16.34 -4.33 -5.71
C LYS A 219 17.26 -5.52 -5.85
N GLY A 220 18.44 -5.40 -5.25
CA GLY A 220 19.50 -6.40 -5.27
C GLY A 220 18.99 -7.80 -4.97
N GLU A 221 19.62 -8.77 -5.62
CA GLU A 221 19.41 -10.22 -5.58
C GLU A 221 19.18 -10.78 -4.16
N LYS A 222 17.98 -10.69 -3.58
CA LYS A 222 17.65 -11.45 -2.36
C LYS A 222 16.26 -12.07 -2.30
N GLN A 223 15.30 -11.75 -3.17
CA GLN A 223 14.03 -12.48 -3.25
C GLN A 223 13.47 -12.58 -4.69
N PRO A 224 13.64 -13.73 -5.36
CA PRO A 224 13.11 -13.95 -6.71
C PRO A 224 11.66 -14.42 -6.64
N GLY A 225 10.78 -13.82 -7.45
CA GLY A 225 9.50 -14.44 -7.81
C GLY A 225 8.32 -13.50 -7.99
N MET A 226 8.16 -12.51 -7.11
CA MET A 226 6.85 -11.81 -6.97
C MET A 226 6.84 -10.32 -7.28
N HIS A 227 8.00 -9.74 -7.57
CA HIS A 227 8.10 -8.36 -8.05
C HIS A 227 7.46 -8.17 -9.42
N THR A 228 7.48 -9.19 -10.28
CA THR A 228 6.97 -9.10 -11.66
C THR A 228 5.45 -9.02 -11.72
N GLU A 229 4.73 -9.82 -10.93
CA GLU A 229 3.27 -9.78 -10.89
C GLU A 229 2.76 -8.46 -10.32
N PHE A 230 3.41 -7.92 -9.28
CA PHE A 230 3.08 -6.61 -8.74
C PHE A 230 3.39 -5.48 -9.72
N ALA A 231 4.51 -5.57 -10.44
CA ALA A 231 4.82 -4.64 -11.50
C ALA A 231 3.76 -4.69 -12.60
N TYR A 232 3.34 -5.88 -13.00
CA TYR A 232 2.30 -6.06 -14.00
C TYR A 232 0.96 -5.48 -13.52
N TYR A 233 0.55 -5.76 -12.29
CA TYR A 233 -0.65 -5.19 -11.68
C TYR A 233 -0.61 -3.65 -11.62
N ARG A 234 0.51 -3.07 -11.18
CA ARG A 234 0.71 -1.61 -11.16
C ARG A 234 0.70 -1.01 -12.56
N SER A 235 1.28 -1.70 -13.55
CA SER A 235 1.23 -1.33 -14.96
C SER A 235 -0.19 -1.35 -15.51
N GLN A 236 -0.99 -2.38 -15.19
CA GLN A 236 -2.40 -2.44 -15.59
C GLN A 236 -3.23 -1.29 -15.02
N LEU A 237 -3.00 -0.91 -13.75
CA LEU A 237 -3.64 0.27 -13.16
C LEU A 237 -3.25 1.56 -13.91
N ALA A 238 -1.97 1.71 -14.25
CA ALA A 238 -1.49 2.85 -15.02
C ALA A 238 -2.10 2.92 -16.42
N GLN A 239 -2.20 1.79 -17.12
CA GLN A 239 -2.84 1.70 -18.43
C GLN A 239 -4.35 2.02 -18.37
N THR A 240 -5.05 1.51 -17.35
CA THR A 240 -6.46 1.83 -17.11
C THR A 240 -6.65 3.34 -16.88
N LEU A 241 -5.77 3.94 -16.08
CA LEU A 241 -5.79 5.39 -15.84
C LEU A 241 -5.49 6.19 -17.11
N PHE A 242 -4.53 5.74 -17.91
CA PHE A 242 -4.17 6.37 -19.19
C PHE A 242 -5.38 6.47 -20.12
N TYR A 243 -6.06 5.35 -20.40
CA TYR A 243 -7.22 5.35 -21.28
C TYR A 243 -8.35 6.23 -20.74
N ARG A 244 -8.55 6.23 -19.41
CA ARG A 244 -9.55 7.07 -18.77
C ARG A 244 -9.26 8.57 -18.93
N LEU A 245 -8.03 8.97 -18.66
CA LEU A 245 -7.62 10.37 -18.77
C LEU A 245 -7.72 10.83 -20.22
N LEU A 246 -7.26 10.00 -21.16
CA LEU A 246 -7.36 10.30 -22.58
C LEU A 246 -8.81 10.47 -23.03
N GLU A 247 -9.71 9.55 -22.67
CA GLU A 247 -11.14 9.68 -22.97
C GLU A 247 -11.70 10.98 -22.39
N SER A 248 -11.35 11.32 -21.15
CA SER A 248 -11.81 12.56 -20.51
C SER A 248 -11.32 13.81 -21.23
N ILE A 249 -10.06 13.82 -21.66
CA ILE A 249 -9.45 14.94 -22.39
C ILE A 249 -10.12 15.08 -23.76
N LEU A 250 -10.25 13.99 -24.52
CA LEU A 250 -10.84 14.02 -25.86
C LEU A 250 -12.32 14.36 -25.83
N ALA A 251 -13.07 13.87 -24.84
CA ALA A 251 -14.47 14.24 -24.66
C ALA A 251 -14.63 15.74 -24.35
N ALA A 252 -13.74 16.30 -23.52
CA ALA A 252 -13.74 17.73 -23.21
C ALA A 252 -13.39 18.58 -24.45
N GLU A 253 -12.36 18.21 -25.19
CA GLU A 253 -11.96 18.91 -26.41
C GLU A 253 -13.04 18.84 -27.51
N ASN A 254 -13.65 17.66 -27.71
CA ASN A 254 -14.72 17.48 -28.69
C ASN A 254 -15.99 18.29 -28.35
N LYS A 255 -16.21 18.62 -27.07
CA LYS A 255 -17.32 19.51 -26.66
C LYS A 255 -17.01 21.00 -26.91
N GLN A 256 -15.74 21.38 -26.88
CA GLN A 256 -15.32 22.78 -27.04
C GLN A 256 -15.12 23.20 -28.49
N ARG A 257 -14.86 22.25 -29.40
CA ARG A 257 -14.50 22.53 -30.80
C ARG A 257 -15.65 22.25 -31.76
N SER A 258 -15.88 23.16 -32.70
CA SER A 258 -16.82 22.99 -33.81
C SER A 258 -16.23 22.17 -34.97
N ASP A 259 -14.91 22.19 -35.16
CA ASP A 259 -14.20 21.41 -36.17
C ASP A 259 -13.46 20.22 -35.54
N LYS A 260 -13.88 19.01 -35.92
CA LYS A 260 -13.41 17.74 -35.35
C LYS A 260 -12.13 17.22 -36.01
N SER A 261 -11.71 17.81 -37.13
CA SER A 261 -10.56 17.36 -37.93
C SER A 261 -9.20 17.69 -37.30
N GLU A 262 -9.11 18.75 -36.48
CA GLU A 262 -7.87 19.17 -35.82
C GLU A 262 -7.41 18.25 -34.69
N LEU A 263 -8.32 17.45 -34.12
CA LEU A 263 -8.01 16.52 -33.02
C LEU A 263 -7.01 15.44 -33.44
N SER A 264 -7.00 15.07 -34.72
CA SER A 264 -6.09 14.07 -35.27
C SER A 264 -4.68 14.58 -35.54
N VAL A 265 -4.44 15.90 -35.51
CA VAL A 265 -3.14 16.49 -35.86
C VAL A 265 -2.18 16.49 -34.66
N ARG A 266 -2.70 16.27 -33.45
CA ARG A 266 -1.94 16.40 -32.18
C ARG A 266 -1.73 15.09 -31.41
N ILE A 267 -2.22 13.97 -31.94
CA ILE A 267 -2.07 12.61 -31.37
C ILE A 267 -1.26 11.77 -32.35
#